data_AF-A0A927S6T7-F1
#
_entry.id   AF-A0A927S6T7-F1
#
_cell.length_a   1.000
_cell.length_b   1.000
_cell.length_c   1.000
_cell.angle_alpha   90.00
_cell.angle_beta   90.00
_cell.angle_gamma   90.00
#
_symmetry.space_group_name_H-M   'P 1'
#
loop_
_entity.id
_entity.type
_entity.pdbx_description
1 polymer ?
#
loop_
_entity_poly.entity_id
_entity_poly.type
_entity_poly.pdbx_seq_one_letter_code
_entity_poly.pdbx_strand_id
1 'polypeptide(L)'
;MSGGFVVPNRNVKGLPNNVLGSTGTFTFSSAAGYQRITDFSDLALKALNDQLEQLWIRTQNRSVDTGDYSTTMLMVDGELTNPCVMGRKLFSYEKEIRYVSDMGSDCNDGLTQAAPFLTLDFAVQSLPIICEKGAIIYVDAPGGKSFIERLHLTAPYFGELALLAQNPVTVLGNVEIGPMVKGNLTVTGMTFYGTTDEIVKQMSPGAAVLFDGCTFFAKDGGKRAIHAMGGKAAAVNCGFYNCTDAAILASHMGSCVMHNCVGKGNGVAMAADSGGVGVLSGTCPGASALSRAENGGVIQGSAAAAVVEPESDTRFLEAEFETVATMSALDLEFLEDPSPAQGKDRVTGKEYKGYWVFDTESIQERLTGKTIVGAKLLLKRKPGAGSKKRVNVYLYLHNHTEPVGDAIVGGGLGNRGALAPDESMWLTVTPASVNMIRNGMAKGYAVHSPISGEELEFYAQSEFVAKLWVVYR
;
A
#
# COMPACT_ATOMS: atom_id res chain seq x y z
N MET A 1 -3.87 -39.17 -14.08
CA MET A 1 -4.35 -39.82 -12.84
C MET A 1 -4.87 -38.71 -11.95
N SER A 2 -6.19 -38.62 -11.78
CA SER A 2 -6.86 -37.59 -10.98
C SER A 2 -6.89 -38.03 -9.51
N GLY A 3 -6.06 -37.39 -8.68
CA GLY A 3 -6.15 -37.53 -7.22
C GLY A 3 -7.30 -36.67 -6.70
N GLY A 4 -8.39 -37.28 -6.27
CA GLY A 4 -9.44 -36.62 -5.49
C GLY A 4 -9.07 -36.66 -4.01
N PHE A 5 -9.28 -35.56 -3.29
CA PHE A 5 -9.18 -35.54 -1.83
C PHE A 5 -10.58 -35.67 -1.21
N VAL A 6 -10.73 -36.55 -0.23
CA VAL A 6 -11.97 -36.72 0.55
C VAL A 6 -11.79 -35.98 1.86
N VAL A 7 -12.69 -35.04 2.17
CA VAL A 7 -12.77 -34.43 3.50
C VAL A 7 -13.77 -35.22 4.34
N PRO A 8 -13.35 -36.02 5.33
CA PRO A 8 -14.30 -36.73 6.19
C PRO A 8 -14.92 -35.76 7.20
N ASN A 9 -16.22 -35.53 7.07
CA ASN A 9 -17.00 -34.78 8.04
C ASN A 9 -17.40 -35.73 9.20
N ARG A 10 -16.65 -35.71 10.32
CA ARG A 10 -16.87 -36.66 11.43
C ARG A 10 -17.96 -36.28 12.43
N ASN A 11 -18.60 -35.10 12.35
CA ASN A 11 -19.46 -34.63 13.45
C ASN A 11 -20.91 -34.26 13.08
N VAL A 12 -21.44 -34.70 11.93
CA VAL A 12 -22.86 -34.47 11.61
C VAL A 12 -23.53 -35.76 11.13
N LYS A 13 -24.36 -36.37 11.98
CA LYS A 13 -25.28 -37.46 11.57
C LYS A 13 -26.36 -36.87 10.66
N GLY A 14 -26.45 -37.36 9.41
CA GLY A 14 -27.63 -37.14 8.55
C GLY A 14 -27.39 -36.54 7.16
N LEU A 15 -26.17 -36.19 6.77
CA LEU A 15 -25.87 -35.78 5.39
C LEU A 15 -25.38 -36.97 4.56
N PRO A 16 -25.76 -37.09 3.28
CA PRO A 16 -25.20 -38.11 2.40
C PRO A 16 -23.69 -37.88 2.24
N ASN A 17 -22.92 -38.91 2.61
CA ASN A 17 -21.50 -39.01 2.27
C ASN A 17 -21.40 -39.15 0.75
N ASN A 18 -21.02 -38.08 0.06
CA ASN A 18 -20.18 -38.06 -1.15
C ASN A 18 -20.41 -36.73 -1.90
N VAL A 19 -19.44 -35.81 -1.81
CA VAL A 19 -19.32 -34.68 -2.74
C VAL A 19 -18.17 -35.02 -3.69
N LEU A 20 -18.48 -35.22 -4.96
CA LEU A 20 -17.50 -35.31 -6.04
C LEU A 20 -17.51 -33.96 -6.77
N GLY A 21 -16.39 -33.24 -6.73
CA GLY A 21 -16.19 -31.99 -7.46
C GLY A 21 -14.91 -32.03 -8.28
N SER A 22 -14.99 -31.65 -9.55
CA SER A 22 -13.84 -31.27 -10.39
C SER A 22 -13.71 -29.76 -10.41
N THR A 23 -12.49 -29.26 -10.24
CA THR A 23 -12.00 -27.88 -10.45
C THR A 23 -13.05 -26.82 -10.80
N GLY A 24 -13.29 -25.88 -9.88
CA GLY A 24 -13.67 -24.51 -10.21
C GLY A 24 -15.15 -24.12 -10.11
N THR A 25 -16.09 -25.05 -9.89
CA THR A 25 -17.51 -24.70 -9.71
C THR A 25 -18.26 -25.80 -8.97
N PHE A 26 -19.09 -25.44 -7.99
CA PHE A 26 -20.09 -26.33 -7.39
C PHE A 26 -21.49 -25.85 -7.77
N THR A 27 -22.32 -26.74 -8.30
CA THR A 27 -23.72 -26.47 -8.60
C THR A 27 -24.59 -27.26 -7.64
N PHE A 28 -25.41 -26.58 -6.83
CA PHE A 28 -26.47 -27.22 -6.07
C PHE A 28 -27.77 -27.14 -6.88
N SER A 29 -28.34 -28.28 -7.23
CA SER A 29 -29.72 -28.37 -7.71
C SER A 29 -30.54 -29.13 -6.67
N SER A 30 -31.48 -28.46 -5.98
CA SER A 30 -32.49 -29.15 -5.19
C SER A 30 -33.77 -29.29 -6.02
N ALA A 31 -34.03 -30.49 -6.52
CA ALA A 31 -35.33 -30.87 -7.06
C ALA A 31 -36.18 -31.48 -5.94
N ALA A 32 -36.67 -30.68 -5.00
CA ALA A 32 -37.70 -31.08 -4.05
C ALA A 32 -38.29 -29.85 -3.34
N GLY A 33 -39.62 -29.78 -3.27
CA GLY A 33 -40.38 -28.67 -2.71
C GLY A 33 -40.09 -28.38 -1.23
N TYR A 34 -40.43 -27.15 -0.85
CA TYR A 34 -40.51 -26.58 0.50
C TYR A 34 -40.49 -27.60 1.65
N GLN A 35 -39.38 -27.64 2.41
CA GLN A 35 -39.39 -28.03 3.81
C GLN A 35 -38.82 -26.88 4.65
N ARG A 36 -39.67 -26.29 5.49
CA ARG A 36 -39.25 -25.44 6.61
C ARG A 36 -38.50 -26.32 7.61
N ILE A 37 -37.20 -26.09 7.75
CA ILE A 37 -36.39 -26.69 8.81
C ILE A 37 -36.50 -25.76 10.02
N THR A 38 -37.23 -26.17 11.06
CA THR A 38 -37.53 -25.33 12.24
C THR A 38 -36.63 -25.52 13.46
N ASP A 39 -35.65 -26.43 13.45
CA ASP A 39 -34.81 -26.68 14.62
C ASP A 39 -33.32 -26.56 14.31
N PHE A 40 -32.82 -25.33 14.31
CA PHE A 40 -31.43 -25.05 14.64
C PHE A 40 -31.46 -24.04 15.79
N SER A 41 -30.75 -24.31 16.89
CA SER A 41 -30.56 -23.32 17.95
C SER A 41 -30.01 -22.03 17.33
N ASP A 42 -30.67 -20.90 17.55
CA ASP A 42 -30.37 -19.61 16.92
C ASP A 42 -28.89 -19.19 17.03
N LEU A 43 -28.17 -19.69 18.04
CA LEU A 43 -26.73 -19.43 18.22
C LEU A 43 -25.84 -20.12 17.18
N ALA A 44 -26.18 -21.35 16.77
CA ALA A 44 -25.40 -22.13 15.80
C ALA A 44 -25.65 -21.64 14.38
N LEU A 45 -26.89 -21.24 14.07
CA LEU A 45 -27.25 -20.68 12.77
C LEU A 45 -26.69 -19.27 12.61
N LYS A 46 -26.64 -18.48 13.70
CA LYS A 46 -25.95 -17.20 13.72
C LYS A 46 -24.43 -17.35 13.62
N ALA A 47 -23.81 -18.29 14.34
CA ALA A 47 -22.36 -18.52 14.20
C ALA A 47 -21.97 -19.03 12.82
N LEU A 48 -22.79 -19.90 12.22
CA LEU A 48 -22.57 -20.39 10.85
C LEU A 48 -22.84 -19.30 9.81
N ASN A 49 -23.88 -18.48 9.96
CA ASN A 49 -24.12 -17.32 9.09
C ASN A 49 -23.03 -16.26 9.24
N ASP A 50 -22.59 -15.95 10.46
CA ASP A 50 -21.52 -14.99 10.74
C ASP A 50 -20.17 -15.49 10.16
N GLN A 51 -19.94 -16.80 10.13
CA GLN A 51 -18.76 -17.42 9.50
C GLN A 51 -18.88 -17.55 7.97
N LEU A 52 -20.10 -17.72 7.44
CA LEU A 52 -20.35 -17.85 6.00
C LEU A 52 -20.46 -16.50 5.28
N GLU A 53 -20.97 -15.45 5.92
CA GLU A 53 -20.92 -14.08 5.38
C GLU A 53 -19.49 -13.55 5.28
N GLN A 54 -18.57 -14.05 6.11
CA GLN A 54 -17.15 -13.68 6.04
C GLN A 54 -16.39 -14.36 4.89
N LEU A 55 -16.94 -15.39 4.25
CA LEU A 55 -16.22 -16.16 3.23
C LEU A 55 -16.86 -16.20 1.83
N TRP A 56 -18.10 -15.69 1.65
CA TRP A 56 -18.84 -15.92 0.40
C TRP A 56 -19.66 -14.70 -0.04
N ILE A 57 -19.51 -14.29 -1.31
CA ILE A 57 -20.43 -13.33 -1.96
C ILE A 57 -21.58 -14.13 -2.60
N ARG A 58 -22.83 -13.75 -2.30
CA ARG A 58 -24.02 -14.18 -3.06
C ARG A 58 -24.41 -13.09 -4.05
N THR A 59 -24.32 -13.37 -5.35
CA THR A 59 -25.11 -12.63 -6.36
C THR A 59 -26.31 -13.47 -6.75
N GLN A 60 -27.51 -12.97 -6.45
CA GLN A 60 -28.76 -13.54 -6.94
C GLN A 60 -29.18 -12.77 -8.20
N ASN A 61 -29.18 -13.46 -9.34
CA ASN A 61 -29.81 -12.95 -10.56
C ASN A 61 -31.09 -13.72 -10.80
N ARG A 62 -32.17 -12.98 -11.09
CA ARG A 62 -33.46 -13.56 -11.46
C ARG A 62 -33.56 -13.61 -12.99
N SER A 63 -33.71 -14.81 -13.52
CA SER A 63 -34.03 -15.01 -14.94
C SER A 63 -35.38 -14.37 -15.24
N VAL A 64 -35.43 -13.47 -16.23
CA VAL A 64 -36.64 -12.74 -16.60
C VAL A 64 -37.65 -13.67 -17.30
N ASP A 65 -37.18 -14.75 -17.92
CA ASP A 65 -38.00 -15.65 -18.74
C ASP A 65 -38.55 -16.85 -17.95
N THR A 66 -37.84 -17.32 -16.91
CA THR A 66 -38.24 -18.51 -16.13
C THR A 66 -38.63 -18.19 -14.69
N GLY A 67 -38.29 -17.00 -14.19
CA GLY A 67 -38.52 -16.62 -12.80
C GLY A 67 -37.56 -17.28 -11.80
N ASP A 68 -36.62 -18.12 -12.27
CA ASP A 68 -35.65 -18.81 -11.45
C ASP A 68 -34.55 -17.88 -10.92
N TYR A 69 -34.07 -18.15 -9.72
CA TYR A 69 -32.93 -17.47 -9.11
C TYR A 69 -31.66 -18.29 -9.35
N SER A 70 -30.70 -17.75 -10.09
CA SER A 70 -29.34 -18.30 -10.13
C SER A 70 -28.51 -17.64 -9.04
N THR A 71 -27.90 -18.44 -8.17
CA THR A 71 -26.88 -17.97 -7.22
C THR A 71 -25.51 -18.32 -7.76
N THR A 72 -24.69 -17.32 -8.06
CA THR A 72 -23.26 -17.53 -8.36
C THR A 72 -22.50 -17.39 -7.05
N MET A 73 -21.80 -18.46 -6.64
CA MET A 73 -20.90 -18.44 -5.49
C MET A 73 -19.47 -18.30 -6.01
N LEU A 74 -18.83 -17.17 -5.71
CA LEU A 74 -17.43 -16.94 -6.03
C LEU A 74 -16.59 -17.41 -4.82
N MET A 75 -15.91 -18.56 -4.94
CA MET A 75 -14.80 -18.86 -4.03
C MET A 75 -13.59 -18.03 -4.46
N VAL A 76 -13.07 -17.20 -3.56
CA VAL A 76 -11.73 -16.63 -3.74
C VAL A 76 -10.73 -17.75 -3.42
N ASP A 77 -10.33 -18.49 -4.45
CA ASP A 77 -9.27 -19.49 -4.32
C ASP A 77 -7.93 -18.76 -4.11
N GLY A 78 -7.35 -18.95 -2.93
CA GLY A 78 -6.05 -18.38 -2.56
C GLY A 78 -6.04 -17.87 -1.13
N GLU A 79 -5.57 -18.71 -0.20
CA GLU A 79 -5.01 -18.36 1.10
C GLU A 79 -5.45 -17.00 1.68
N LEU A 80 -6.63 -16.96 2.30
CA LEU A 80 -6.93 -16.00 3.36
C LEU A 80 -6.06 -16.35 4.58
N THR A 81 -4.78 -16.04 4.47
CA THR A 81 -3.95 -15.75 5.64
C THR A 81 -4.57 -14.52 6.30
N ASN A 82 -5.34 -14.77 7.35
CA ASN A 82 -5.82 -13.82 8.35
C ASN A 82 -6.75 -12.69 7.82
N PRO A 83 -8.05 -12.68 8.16
CA PRO A 83 -8.98 -11.59 7.80
C PRO A 83 -8.72 -10.26 8.54
N CYS A 84 -7.50 -10.06 9.07
CA CYS A 84 -7.01 -8.74 9.45
C CYS A 84 -6.54 -7.90 8.26
N VAL A 85 -6.98 -8.22 7.02
CA VAL A 85 -7.09 -7.23 5.94
C VAL A 85 -8.24 -6.25 6.26
N MET A 86 -8.08 -5.55 7.39
CA MET A 86 -8.27 -4.10 7.55
C MET A 86 -9.68 -3.50 7.39
N GLY A 87 -10.77 -4.12 7.83
CA GLY A 87 -12.05 -3.39 8.03
C GLY A 87 -12.57 -2.59 6.82
N ARG A 88 -12.12 -2.93 5.61
CA ARG A 88 -12.49 -2.27 4.36
C ARG A 88 -13.89 -2.71 3.99
N LYS A 89 -14.70 -1.79 3.49
CA LYS A 89 -16.00 -2.15 2.91
C LYS A 89 -15.75 -3.10 1.72
N LEU A 90 -16.50 -4.19 1.64
CA LEU A 90 -16.34 -5.13 0.52
C LEU A 90 -16.84 -4.50 -0.79
N PHE A 91 -17.97 -3.79 -0.72
CA PHE A 91 -18.66 -3.22 -1.87
C PHE A 91 -19.08 -1.76 -1.62
N SER A 92 -19.09 -0.98 -2.70
CA SER A 92 -19.84 0.28 -2.79
C SER A 92 -20.57 0.38 -4.13
N TYR A 93 -21.86 0.76 -4.04
CA TYR A 93 -22.76 1.04 -5.16
C TYR A 93 -22.77 2.53 -5.53
N GLU A 94 -21.99 3.33 -4.81
CA GLU A 94 -21.84 4.77 -4.99
C GLU A 94 -20.44 5.09 -5.48
N LYS A 95 -20.29 6.29 -6.05
CA LYS A 95 -18.98 6.77 -6.45
C LYS A 95 -18.19 7.17 -5.21
N GLU A 96 -17.02 6.59 -5.04
CA GLU A 96 -16.16 6.91 -3.90
C GLU A 96 -15.33 8.15 -4.22
N ILE A 97 -15.30 9.11 -3.28
CA ILE A 97 -14.47 10.31 -3.40
C ILE A 97 -13.61 10.41 -2.15
N ARG A 98 -12.31 10.64 -2.34
CA ARG A 98 -11.35 10.97 -1.27
C ARG A 98 -10.54 12.19 -1.64
N TYR A 99 -10.04 12.89 -0.63
CA TYR A 99 -9.14 14.02 -0.75
C TYR A 99 -7.83 13.71 -0.03
N VAL A 100 -6.71 14.06 -0.66
CA VAL A 100 -5.36 13.90 -0.12
C VAL A 100 -4.63 15.23 -0.19
N SER A 101 -3.95 15.60 0.89
CA SER A 101 -3.16 16.83 0.97
C SER A 101 -1.90 16.66 1.81
N ASP A 102 -0.83 17.37 1.44
CA ASP A 102 0.41 17.48 2.22
C ASP A 102 0.24 18.14 3.61
N MET A 103 -0.96 18.67 3.87
CA MET A 103 -1.39 19.26 5.13
C MET A 103 -2.50 18.43 5.84
N GLY A 104 -2.82 17.25 5.30
CA GLY A 104 -3.90 16.38 5.79
C GLY A 104 -3.55 15.56 7.04
N SER A 105 -4.43 14.60 7.34
CA SER A 105 -4.25 13.65 8.45
C SER A 105 -4.89 12.30 8.12
N ASP A 106 -4.14 11.20 8.27
CA ASP A 106 -4.68 9.84 8.08
C ASP A 106 -5.57 9.37 9.26
N CYS A 107 -5.80 10.25 10.25
CA CYS A 107 -6.72 10.00 11.35
C CYS A 107 -8.16 10.50 11.09
N ASN A 108 -8.43 11.14 9.94
CA ASN A 108 -9.78 11.56 9.55
C ASN A 108 -10.43 10.57 8.57
N ASP A 109 -11.51 10.96 7.87
CA ASP A 109 -12.22 10.10 6.90
C ASP A 109 -11.85 10.41 5.44
N GLY A 110 -11.10 11.48 5.17
CA GLY A 110 -10.71 11.91 3.83
C GLY A 110 -11.85 12.31 2.91
N LEU A 111 -13.08 12.51 3.41
CA LEU A 111 -14.27 12.72 2.58
C LEU A 111 -14.45 14.16 2.11
N THR A 112 -13.68 15.11 2.64
CA THR A 112 -13.78 16.54 2.30
C THR A 112 -12.40 17.18 2.13
N GLN A 113 -12.32 18.27 1.36
CA GLN A 113 -11.08 19.06 1.22
C GLN A 113 -10.59 19.69 2.54
N ALA A 114 -11.49 19.92 3.50
CA ALA A 114 -11.15 20.47 4.81
C ALA A 114 -10.58 19.42 5.77
N ALA A 115 -10.85 18.14 5.51
CA ALA A 115 -10.31 17.01 6.24
C ALA A 115 -9.74 15.97 5.26
N PRO A 116 -8.69 16.31 4.50
CA PRO A 116 -8.06 15.38 3.57
C PRO A 116 -7.16 14.40 4.32
N PHE A 117 -6.95 13.22 3.75
CA PHE A 117 -5.89 12.32 4.18
C PHE A 117 -4.51 12.95 3.95
N LEU A 118 -3.53 12.52 4.75
CA LEU A 118 -2.15 12.94 4.59
C LEU A 118 -1.45 12.16 3.48
N THR A 119 -1.84 10.89 3.28
CA THR A 119 -1.16 10.00 2.32
C THR A 119 -2.04 9.44 1.22
N LEU A 120 -1.45 9.25 0.03
CA LEU A 120 -2.11 8.61 -1.12
C LEU A 120 -2.33 7.12 -0.86
N ASP A 121 -1.33 6.46 -0.27
CA ASP A 121 -1.42 5.04 0.07
C ASP A 121 -2.59 4.76 1.02
N PHE A 122 -2.76 5.57 2.08
CA PHE A 122 -3.90 5.42 2.99
C PHE A 122 -5.24 5.70 2.28
N ALA A 123 -5.30 6.72 1.42
CA ALA A 123 -6.52 7.02 0.66
C ALA A 123 -6.95 5.85 -0.23
N VAL A 124 -6.00 5.24 -0.96
CA VAL A 124 -6.23 4.05 -1.77
C VAL A 124 -6.64 2.86 -0.90
N GLN A 125 -5.98 2.66 0.24
CA GLN A 125 -6.30 1.58 1.19
C GLN A 125 -7.62 1.79 1.94
N SER A 126 -8.16 3.02 1.97
CA SER A 126 -9.48 3.31 2.55
C SER A 126 -10.64 2.92 1.62
N LEU A 127 -10.36 2.70 0.33
CA LEU A 127 -11.41 2.39 -0.65
C LEU A 127 -12.01 1.00 -0.39
N PRO A 128 -13.29 0.79 -0.73
CA PRO A 128 -13.86 -0.55 -0.83
C PRO A 128 -13.09 -1.45 -1.80
N ILE A 129 -13.17 -2.77 -1.59
CA ILE A 129 -12.55 -3.74 -2.50
C ILE A 129 -13.20 -3.65 -3.89
N ILE A 130 -14.52 -3.52 -3.95
CA ILE A 130 -15.28 -3.41 -5.20
C ILE A 130 -15.98 -2.05 -5.24
N CYS A 131 -15.60 -1.22 -6.21
CA CYS A 131 -16.17 0.11 -6.45
C CYS A 131 -16.89 0.12 -7.81
N GLU A 132 -18.20 -0.18 -7.81
CA GLU A 132 -18.95 -0.36 -9.05
C GLU A 132 -19.06 0.92 -9.89
N LYS A 133 -19.24 2.08 -9.23
CA LYS A 133 -19.26 3.40 -9.89
C LYS A 133 -17.90 4.10 -9.89
N GLY A 134 -16.84 3.34 -9.57
CA GLY A 134 -15.47 3.82 -9.50
C GLY A 134 -15.18 4.74 -8.31
N ALA A 135 -13.92 5.16 -8.23
CA ALA A 135 -13.38 6.02 -7.19
C ALA A 135 -12.57 7.19 -7.80
N ILE A 136 -12.61 8.34 -7.13
CA ILE A 136 -11.74 9.49 -7.43
C ILE A 136 -11.01 9.88 -6.16
N ILE A 137 -9.70 10.06 -6.28
CA ILE A 137 -8.86 10.66 -5.25
C ILE A 137 -8.33 11.98 -5.81
N TYR A 138 -8.78 13.08 -5.23
CA TYR A 138 -8.24 14.40 -5.51
C TYR A 138 -7.00 14.61 -4.67
N VAL A 139 -5.92 15.04 -5.32
CA VAL A 139 -4.60 15.19 -4.70
C VAL A 139 -4.17 16.63 -4.81
N ASP A 140 -3.84 17.24 -3.68
CA ASP A 140 -3.39 18.62 -3.62
C ASP A 140 -2.12 18.76 -2.78
N ALA A 141 -1.24 19.68 -3.17
CA ALA A 141 -0.02 20.00 -2.43
C ALA A 141 0.10 21.52 -2.26
N PRO A 142 -0.86 22.19 -1.59
CA PRO A 142 -0.91 23.64 -1.50
C PRO A 142 0.31 24.23 -0.76
N GLY A 143 0.96 23.44 0.10
CA GLY A 143 2.21 23.84 0.76
C GLY A 143 3.45 23.77 -0.13
N GLY A 144 3.31 23.31 -1.39
CA GLY A 144 4.43 23.05 -2.30
C GLY A 144 5.34 21.91 -1.84
N LYS A 145 4.91 21.10 -0.87
CA LYS A 145 5.68 19.95 -0.40
C LYS A 145 5.46 18.75 -1.32
N SER A 146 6.45 17.87 -1.36
CA SER A 146 6.34 16.59 -2.04
C SER A 146 5.73 15.52 -1.12
N PHE A 147 4.90 14.65 -1.67
CA PHE A 147 4.49 13.41 -1.02
C PHE A 147 5.65 12.42 -1.04
N ILE A 148 6.07 11.93 0.12
CA ILE A 148 7.14 10.93 0.23
C ILE A 148 6.48 9.58 0.42
N GLU A 149 6.24 8.86 -0.68
CA GLU A 149 5.39 7.68 -0.68
C GLU A 149 5.86 6.57 -1.62
N ARG A 150 5.81 5.34 -1.11
CA ARG A 150 5.71 4.15 -1.94
C ARG A 150 4.23 3.80 -2.05
N LEU A 151 3.63 4.07 -3.19
CA LEU A 151 2.21 3.84 -3.42
C LEU A 151 2.01 2.38 -3.85
N HIS A 152 1.40 1.57 -2.98
CA HIS A 152 1.22 0.15 -3.22
C HIS A 152 -0.26 -0.20 -3.44
N LEU A 153 -0.66 -0.35 -4.69
CA LEU A 153 -1.95 -0.92 -5.07
C LEU A 153 -1.80 -2.43 -5.17
N THR A 154 -1.55 -3.11 -4.05
CA THR A 154 -1.34 -4.58 -4.03
C THR A 154 -2.52 -5.34 -3.42
N ALA A 155 -3.30 -4.68 -2.57
CA ALA A 155 -4.55 -5.21 -2.07
C ALA A 155 -5.58 -5.39 -3.20
N PRO A 156 -6.51 -6.37 -3.09
CA PRO A 156 -7.59 -6.53 -4.04
C PRO A 156 -8.40 -5.24 -4.24
N TYR A 157 -8.53 -4.81 -5.49
CA TYR A 157 -9.34 -3.66 -5.89
C TYR A 157 -9.97 -3.92 -7.26
N PHE A 158 -11.26 -3.64 -7.40
CA PHE A 158 -12.01 -3.85 -8.63
C PHE A 158 -12.85 -2.61 -8.92
N GLY A 159 -12.57 -1.94 -10.03
CA GLY A 159 -13.33 -0.78 -10.48
C GLY A 159 -12.47 0.23 -11.21
N GLU A 160 -13.07 1.37 -11.54
CA GLU A 160 -12.32 2.51 -12.06
C GLU A 160 -11.72 3.31 -10.90
N LEU A 161 -10.49 3.78 -11.04
CA LEU A 161 -9.84 4.65 -10.07
C LEU A 161 -9.17 5.82 -10.81
N ALA A 162 -9.43 7.05 -10.37
CA ALA A 162 -8.74 8.23 -10.88
C ALA A 162 -7.97 8.93 -9.75
N LEU A 163 -6.69 9.20 -9.97
CA LEU A 163 -5.84 10.03 -9.12
C LEU A 163 -5.61 11.37 -9.84
N LEU A 164 -6.23 12.43 -9.33
CA LEU A 164 -6.31 13.71 -10.02
C LEU A 164 -5.53 14.78 -9.24
N ALA A 165 -4.42 15.27 -9.79
CA ALA A 165 -3.73 16.42 -9.24
C ALA A 165 -4.58 17.70 -9.43
N GLN A 166 -4.84 18.43 -8.36
CA GLN A 166 -5.59 19.70 -8.40
C GLN A 166 -4.66 20.90 -8.64
N ASN A 167 -3.40 20.78 -8.24
CA ASN A 167 -2.29 21.71 -8.43
C ASN A 167 -1.03 20.91 -8.80
N PRO A 168 0.12 21.53 -9.11
CA PRO A 168 1.38 20.78 -9.29
C PRO A 168 1.68 19.90 -8.08
N VAL A 169 1.53 18.58 -8.24
CA VAL A 169 1.77 17.59 -7.19
C VAL A 169 3.07 16.86 -7.50
N THR A 170 3.96 16.81 -6.51
CA THR A 170 5.21 16.03 -6.60
C THR A 170 5.16 14.83 -5.66
N VAL A 171 5.51 13.66 -6.18
CA VAL A 171 5.66 12.41 -5.43
C VAL A 171 7.12 11.96 -5.50
N LEU A 172 7.74 11.73 -4.35
CA LEU A 172 9.07 11.14 -4.20
C LEU A 172 8.89 9.68 -3.76
N GLY A 173 9.22 8.75 -4.65
CA GLY A 173 9.08 7.32 -4.40
C GLY A 173 8.68 6.54 -5.65
N ASN A 174 8.01 5.40 -5.44
CA ASN A 174 7.61 4.48 -6.49
C ASN A 174 6.13 4.09 -6.38
N VAL A 175 5.56 3.66 -7.49
CA VAL A 175 4.18 3.15 -7.61
C VAL A 175 4.25 1.69 -8.01
N GLU A 176 3.64 0.82 -7.21
CA GLU A 176 3.48 -0.59 -7.53
C GLU A 176 2.01 -0.95 -7.66
N ILE A 177 1.66 -1.56 -8.79
CA ILE A 177 0.30 -2.01 -9.08
C ILE A 177 0.34 -3.53 -9.18
N GLY A 178 -0.14 -4.19 -8.14
CA GLY A 178 -0.10 -5.63 -7.95
C GLY A 178 -1.17 -6.38 -8.75
N PRO A 179 -1.03 -7.72 -8.85
CA PRO A 179 -1.83 -8.56 -9.76
C PRO A 179 -3.34 -8.61 -9.45
N MET A 180 -3.71 -8.25 -8.21
CA MET A 180 -5.08 -8.31 -7.70
C MET A 180 -5.91 -7.07 -8.02
N VAL A 181 -5.32 -6.03 -8.62
CA VAL A 181 -6.03 -4.82 -9.07
C VAL A 181 -6.69 -5.09 -10.42
N LYS A 182 -7.97 -4.77 -10.58
CA LYS A 182 -8.71 -4.93 -11.85
C LYS A 182 -9.46 -3.65 -12.20
N GLY A 183 -9.52 -3.33 -13.49
CA GLY A 183 -10.23 -2.17 -14.02
C GLY A 183 -9.29 -1.10 -14.59
N ASN A 184 -9.78 0.14 -14.68
CA ASN A 184 -9.05 1.25 -15.28
C ASN A 184 -8.50 2.17 -14.19
N LEU A 185 -7.20 2.41 -14.19
CA LEU A 185 -6.55 3.41 -13.35
C LEU A 185 -6.14 4.59 -14.21
N THR A 186 -6.53 5.80 -13.83
CA THR A 186 -6.03 7.03 -14.46
C THR A 186 -5.27 7.86 -13.45
N VAL A 187 -4.10 8.35 -13.83
CA VAL A 187 -3.27 9.26 -13.04
C VAL A 187 -3.01 10.51 -13.88
N THR A 188 -3.30 11.68 -13.33
CA THR A 188 -3.29 12.93 -14.11
C THR A 188 -2.48 14.02 -13.43
N GLY A 189 -1.57 14.65 -14.19
CA GLY A 189 -0.92 15.91 -13.82
C GLY A 189 0.08 15.84 -12.66
N MET A 190 0.62 14.65 -12.36
CA MET A 190 1.58 14.45 -11.26
C MET A 190 3.02 14.38 -11.76
N THR A 191 3.95 14.84 -10.92
CA THR A 191 5.40 14.68 -11.11
C THR A 191 5.93 13.62 -10.16
N PHE A 192 6.61 12.61 -10.71
CA PHE A 192 7.23 11.52 -9.97
C PHE A 192 8.74 11.62 -10.04
N TYR A 193 9.39 11.61 -8.88
CA TYR A 193 10.82 11.39 -8.75
C TYR A 193 11.06 9.99 -8.20
N GLY A 194 11.62 9.14 -9.05
CA GLY A 194 12.00 7.77 -8.69
C GLY A 194 13.10 7.75 -7.64
N THR A 195 12.95 6.87 -6.65
CA THR A 195 13.99 6.55 -5.67
C THR A 195 14.61 5.16 -5.90
N THR A 196 14.08 4.38 -6.85
CA THR A 196 14.44 2.99 -7.15
C THR A 196 14.61 2.77 -8.67
N ASP A 197 14.97 1.54 -9.09
CA ASP A 197 15.13 1.11 -10.49
C ASP A 197 13.92 1.38 -11.39
N GLU A 198 12.71 1.42 -10.83
CA GLU A 198 11.46 1.57 -11.59
C GLU A 198 10.51 2.50 -10.83
N ILE A 199 10.14 3.62 -11.45
CA ILE A 199 9.21 4.57 -10.81
C ILE A 199 7.81 3.98 -10.71
N VAL A 200 7.34 3.36 -11.79
CA VAL A 200 6.06 2.68 -11.86
C VAL A 200 6.33 1.23 -12.28
N LYS A 201 5.90 0.29 -11.43
CA LYS A 201 5.87 -1.13 -11.74
C LYS A 201 4.41 -1.61 -11.80
N GLN A 202 3.98 -1.97 -13.00
CA GLN A 202 2.62 -2.42 -13.26
C GLN A 202 2.65 -3.93 -13.55
N MET A 203 2.02 -4.72 -12.68
CA MET A 203 2.04 -6.19 -12.75
C MET A 203 0.65 -6.80 -12.89
N SER A 204 -0.40 -5.98 -13.06
CA SER A 204 -1.76 -6.50 -13.19
C SER A 204 -2.16 -6.73 -14.64
N PRO A 205 -2.37 -8.00 -15.06
CA PRO A 205 -2.91 -8.28 -16.39
C PRO A 205 -4.36 -7.80 -16.56
N GLY A 206 -5.08 -7.62 -15.45
CA GLY A 206 -6.49 -7.22 -15.46
C GLY A 206 -6.73 -5.74 -15.19
N ALA A 207 -5.67 -4.94 -15.02
CA ALA A 207 -5.78 -3.49 -14.95
C ALA A 207 -5.14 -2.83 -16.16
N ALA A 208 -5.75 -1.75 -16.64
CA ALA A 208 -5.16 -0.83 -17.60
C ALA A 208 -4.89 0.50 -16.91
N VAL A 209 -3.65 0.98 -17.01
CA VAL A 209 -3.22 2.20 -16.33
C VAL A 209 -2.91 3.28 -17.35
N LEU A 210 -3.56 4.43 -17.24
CA LEU A 210 -3.29 5.62 -18.05
C LEU A 210 -2.61 6.67 -17.18
N PHE A 211 -1.43 7.11 -17.60
CA PHE A 211 -0.78 8.33 -17.13
C PHE A 211 -1.00 9.41 -18.18
N ASP A 212 -1.66 10.50 -17.78
CA ASP A 212 -1.92 11.66 -18.65
C ASP A 212 -1.31 12.93 -18.05
N GLY A 213 -0.51 13.65 -18.83
CA GLY A 213 0.13 14.89 -18.38
C GLY A 213 1.09 14.70 -17.20
N CYS A 214 1.60 13.48 -16.98
CA CYS A 214 2.49 13.18 -15.85
C CYS A 214 3.96 13.36 -16.24
N THR A 215 4.80 13.67 -15.27
CA THR A 215 6.25 13.80 -15.48
C THR A 215 7.03 12.81 -14.61
N PHE A 216 8.04 12.18 -15.19
CA PHE A 216 8.84 11.12 -14.55
C PHE A 216 10.33 11.43 -14.60
N PHE A 217 10.98 11.39 -13.43
CA PHE A 217 12.41 11.61 -13.24
C PHE A 217 13.09 10.39 -12.63
N ALA A 218 13.95 9.71 -13.40
CA ALA A 218 14.53 8.41 -13.02
C ALA A 218 16.01 8.44 -12.57
N LYS A 219 16.60 9.62 -12.41
CA LYS A 219 18.06 9.80 -12.26
C LYS A 219 18.72 8.99 -11.12
N ASP A 220 19.89 8.39 -11.40
CA ASP A 220 20.82 7.69 -10.47
C ASP A 220 20.19 6.63 -9.54
N GLY A 221 19.16 5.95 -10.03
CA GLY A 221 18.53 4.81 -9.37
C GLY A 221 17.55 4.15 -10.32
N GLY A 222 16.77 4.95 -11.06
CA GLY A 222 15.79 4.49 -12.04
C GLY A 222 16.40 4.10 -13.37
N LYS A 223 16.39 2.79 -13.64
CA LYS A 223 16.55 2.27 -15.00
C LYS A 223 15.36 2.69 -15.85
N ARG A 224 14.15 2.70 -15.28
CA ARG A 224 12.89 2.86 -16.02
C ARG A 224 11.93 3.80 -15.31
N ALA A 225 11.18 4.59 -16.06
CA ALA A 225 10.05 5.31 -15.49
C ALA A 225 8.83 4.38 -15.35
N ILE A 226 8.36 3.77 -16.44
CA ILE A 226 7.22 2.85 -16.40
C ILE A 226 7.64 1.47 -16.88
N HIS A 227 7.38 0.44 -16.08
CA HIS A 227 7.57 -0.95 -16.43
C HIS A 227 6.24 -1.71 -16.33
N ALA A 228 5.67 -2.08 -17.47
CA ALA A 228 4.50 -2.95 -17.54
C ALA A 228 4.98 -4.40 -17.70
N MET A 229 5.02 -5.12 -16.58
CA MET A 229 5.46 -6.50 -16.47
C MET A 229 4.24 -7.42 -16.44
N GLY A 230 3.80 -7.90 -17.61
CA GLY A 230 2.60 -8.73 -17.74
C GLY A 230 1.26 -7.99 -17.59
N GLY A 231 1.26 -6.67 -17.37
CA GLY A 231 0.05 -5.86 -17.42
C GLY A 231 0.12 -4.70 -18.43
N LYS A 232 -0.75 -3.70 -18.28
CA LYS A 232 -1.00 -2.69 -19.32
C LYS A 232 -0.84 -1.27 -18.81
N ALA A 233 -0.01 -0.48 -19.50
CA ALA A 233 0.20 0.93 -19.20
C ALA A 233 0.15 1.79 -20.46
N ALA A 234 -0.34 3.02 -20.34
CA ALA A 234 -0.31 4.04 -21.37
C ALA A 234 0.22 5.34 -20.79
N ALA A 235 1.11 6.01 -21.51
CA ALA A 235 1.57 7.35 -21.20
C ALA A 235 1.19 8.29 -22.34
N VAL A 236 0.43 9.33 -22.00
CA VAL A 236 -0.10 10.31 -22.94
C VAL A 236 0.26 11.70 -22.43
N ASN A 237 0.82 12.55 -23.29
CA ASN A 237 1.24 13.91 -22.91
C ASN A 237 2.24 13.95 -21.73
N CYS A 238 3.04 12.90 -21.55
CA CYS A 238 3.92 12.75 -20.40
C CYS A 238 5.36 13.23 -20.66
N GLY A 239 6.04 13.66 -19.59
CA GLY A 239 7.47 13.98 -19.58
C GLY A 239 8.31 12.82 -19.03
N PHE A 240 9.42 12.45 -19.68
CA PHE A 240 10.34 11.41 -19.24
C PHE A 240 11.80 11.87 -19.25
N TYR A 241 12.43 11.82 -18.08
CA TYR A 241 13.76 12.38 -17.88
C TYR A 241 14.72 11.39 -17.22
N ASN A 242 15.90 11.28 -17.82
CA ASN A 242 17.07 10.60 -17.24
C ASN A 242 16.86 9.10 -16.92
N CYS A 243 16.06 8.37 -17.70
CA CYS A 243 15.92 6.92 -17.55
C CYS A 243 17.11 6.21 -18.21
N THR A 244 17.98 5.55 -17.44
CA THR A 244 19.23 5.01 -17.99
C THR A 244 19.02 3.82 -18.93
N ASP A 245 17.94 3.06 -18.76
CA ASP A 245 17.58 1.92 -19.63
C ASP A 245 16.49 2.32 -20.64
N ALA A 246 15.26 2.52 -20.17
CA ALA A 246 14.13 2.88 -21.03
C ALA A 246 13.13 3.79 -20.31
N ALA A 247 12.58 4.79 -20.98
CA ALA A 247 11.51 5.60 -20.39
C ALA A 247 10.27 4.74 -20.10
N ILE A 248 9.85 3.92 -21.06
CA ILE A 248 8.80 2.91 -20.84
C ILE A 248 9.26 1.54 -21.35
N LEU A 249 9.02 0.49 -20.57
CA LEU A 249 9.28 -0.91 -20.91
C LEU A 249 8.00 -1.75 -20.83
N ALA A 250 7.69 -2.49 -21.89
CA ALA A 250 6.74 -3.61 -21.85
C ALA A 250 7.52 -4.93 -21.79
N SER A 251 7.26 -5.77 -20.78
CA SER A 251 7.93 -7.06 -20.63
C SER A 251 6.97 -8.18 -20.20
N HIS A 252 7.39 -9.43 -20.38
CA HIS A 252 6.67 -10.62 -19.90
C HIS A 252 5.19 -10.62 -20.34
N MET A 253 4.94 -10.43 -21.64
CA MET A 253 3.61 -10.28 -22.24
C MET A 253 2.82 -9.03 -21.81
N GLY A 254 3.47 -8.06 -21.17
CA GLY A 254 2.90 -6.75 -20.88
C GLY A 254 2.70 -5.90 -22.14
N SER A 255 1.92 -4.83 -22.02
CA SER A 255 1.67 -3.89 -23.11
C SER A 255 1.80 -2.44 -22.68
N CYS A 256 2.48 -1.65 -23.50
CA CYS A 256 2.70 -0.22 -23.28
C CYS A 256 2.27 0.62 -24.47
N VAL A 257 1.71 1.81 -24.20
CA VAL A 257 1.45 2.85 -25.20
C VAL A 257 2.19 4.12 -24.81
N MET A 258 2.82 4.78 -25.79
CA MET A 258 3.41 6.11 -25.64
C MET A 258 2.89 7.03 -26.75
N HIS A 259 2.28 8.14 -26.34
CA HIS A 259 1.71 9.12 -27.26
C HIS A 259 2.00 10.56 -26.79
N ASN A 260 2.50 11.39 -27.71
CA ASN A 260 2.78 12.82 -27.47
C ASN A 260 3.61 13.10 -26.21
N CYS A 261 4.63 12.27 -25.97
CA CYS A 261 5.51 12.42 -24.82
C CYS A 261 6.76 13.23 -25.18
N VAL A 262 7.39 13.81 -24.16
CA VAL A 262 8.58 14.68 -24.29
C VAL A 262 9.63 14.32 -23.25
N GLY A 263 10.85 14.82 -23.41
CA GLY A 263 11.87 14.79 -22.37
C GLY A 263 13.27 14.53 -22.91
N LYS A 264 14.22 14.16 -22.04
CA LYS A 264 15.64 14.05 -22.40
C LYS A 264 16.41 13.11 -21.47
N GLY A 265 17.55 12.63 -21.95
CA GLY A 265 18.53 11.91 -21.14
C GLY A 265 18.21 10.44 -20.97
N ASN A 266 17.36 9.88 -21.83
CA ASN A 266 16.92 8.49 -21.73
C ASN A 266 17.81 7.56 -22.58
N GLY A 267 18.03 6.33 -22.13
CA GLY A 267 18.68 5.29 -22.92
C GLY A 267 17.84 4.94 -24.15
N VAL A 268 16.61 4.49 -23.91
CA VAL A 268 15.60 4.22 -24.93
C VAL A 268 14.29 4.95 -24.59
N ALA A 269 13.53 5.43 -25.57
CA ALA A 269 12.20 5.96 -25.30
C ALA A 269 11.19 4.84 -24.99
N MET A 270 11.06 3.84 -25.88
CA MET A 270 10.23 2.66 -25.63
C MET A 270 11.01 1.36 -25.83
N ALA A 271 10.95 0.47 -24.84
CA ALA A 271 11.48 -0.88 -24.95
C ALA A 271 10.35 -1.92 -24.89
N ALA A 272 10.53 -3.03 -25.62
CA ALA A 272 9.69 -4.21 -25.55
C ALA A 272 10.58 -5.45 -25.45
N ASP A 273 10.35 -6.30 -24.46
CA ASP A 273 11.13 -7.51 -24.19
C ASP A 273 10.24 -8.69 -23.82
N SER A 274 10.75 -9.92 -23.93
CA SER A 274 10.10 -11.13 -23.38
C SER A 274 8.61 -11.26 -23.77
N GLY A 275 8.31 -11.06 -25.06
CA GLY A 275 6.96 -11.10 -25.62
C GLY A 275 6.08 -9.87 -25.34
N GLY A 276 6.63 -8.79 -24.79
CA GLY A 276 5.92 -7.54 -24.55
C GLY A 276 5.56 -6.79 -25.84
N VAL A 277 4.50 -5.97 -25.79
CA VAL A 277 3.99 -5.22 -26.94
C VAL A 277 3.95 -3.72 -26.66
N GLY A 278 4.76 -2.95 -27.38
CA GLY A 278 4.79 -1.49 -27.35
C GLY A 278 4.03 -0.87 -28.53
N VAL A 279 3.36 0.26 -28.30
CA VAL A 279 2.79 1.11 -29.35
C VAL A 279 3.33 2.52 -29.20
N LEU A 280 4.00 3.01 -30.25
CA LEU A 280 4.65 4.31 -30.28
C LEU A 280 3.97 5.21 -31.33
N SER A 281 3.56 6.42 -30.95
CA SER A 281 2.89 7.35 -31.86
C SER A 281 3.08 8.82 -31.45
N GLY A 282 2.93 9.75 -32.40
CA GLY A 282 3.07 11.19 -32.14
C GLY A 282 4.52 11.57 -31.83
N THR A 283 4.78 12.09 -30.63
CA THR A 283 6.13 12.36 -30.13
C THR A 283 6.54 11.43 -28.98
N CYS A 284 7.85 11.24 -28.82
CA CYS A 284 8.47 10.50 -27.72
C CYS A 284 9.66 11.29 -27.12
N PRO A 285 10.09 10.99 -25.88
CA PRO A 285 11.20 11.71 -25.26
C PRO A 285 12.52 11.53 -26.03
N GLY A 286 13.39 12.53 -25.93
CA GLY A 286 14.77 12.41 -26.37
C GLY A 286 15.49 11.24 -25.71
N ALA A 287 16.02 10.35 -26.53
CA ALA A 287 16.72 9.14 -26.10
C ALA A 287 17.84 8.76 -27.08
N SER A 288 18.79 7.94 -26.63
CA SER A 288 19.85 7.39 -27.51
C SER A 288 19.28 6.50 -28.61
N ALA A 289 18.16 5.83 -28.35
CA ALA A 289 17.33 5.16 -29.35
C ALA A 289 15.83 5.39 -29.08
N LEU A 290 15.02 5.58 -30.11
CA LEU A 290 13.58 5.79 -29.92
C LEU A 290 12.84 4.50 -29.55
N SER A 291 13.35 3.35 -30.00
CA SER A 291 12.73 2.06 -29.74
C SER A 291 13.77 0.94 -29.64
N ARG A 292 13.55 -0.03 -28.75
CA ARG A 292 14.33 -1.27 -28.65
C ARG A 292 13.40 -2.47 -28.46
N ALA A 293 13.47 -3.45 -29.34
CA ALA A 293 12.67 -4.67 -29.27
C ALA A 293 13.57 -5.91 -29.22
N GLU A 294 13.43 -6.74 -28.18
CA GLU A 294 14.30 -7.88 -27.88
C GLU A 294 13.48 -9.09 -27.39
N ASN A 295 14.06 -10.30 -27.45
CA ASN A 295 13.48 -11.57 -26.97
C ASN A 295 11.97 -11.77 -27.27
N GLY A 296 11.57 -11.51 -28.53
CA GLY A 296 10.19 -11.67 -28.99
C GLY A 296 9.25 -10.50 -28.66
N GLY A 297 9.75 -9.43 -28.05
CA GLY A 297 9.05 -8.17 -27.92
C GLY A 297 8.80 -7.50 -29.27
N VAL A 298 7.71 -6.75 -29.38
CA VAL A 298 7.31 -6.06 -30.61
C VAL A 298 6.94 -4.62 -30.29
N ILE A 299 7.42 -3.67 -31.10
CA ILE A 299 7.00 -2.27 -31.05
C ILE A 299 6.31 -1.93 -32.37
N GLN A 300 5.09 -1.41 -32.29
CA GLN A 300 4.29 -0.98 -33.42
C GLN A 300 4.24 0.54 -33.51
N GLY A 301 4.20 1.06 -34.74
CA GLY A 301 4.13 2.50 -35.00
C GLY A 301 5.50 3.19 -34.99
N SER A 302 5.47 4.51 -35.01
CA SER A 302 6.67 5.37 -35.01
C SER A 302 6.32 6.71 -34.38
N ALA A 303 7.32 7.38 -33.79
CA ALA A 303 7.18 8.73 -33.24
C ALA A 303 8.42 9.56 -33.55
N ALA A 304 8.26 10.88 -33.55
CA ALA A 304 9.37 11.82 -33.61
C ALA A 304 9.89 12.12 -32.20
N ALA A 305 11.20 12.33 -32.05
CA ALA A 305 11.75 12.77 -30.78
C ALA A 305 11.32 14.22 -30.47
N ALA A 306 10.84 14.46 -29.25
CA ALA A 306 10.57 15.79 -28.71
C ALA A 306 11.45 16.01 -27.47
N VAL A 307 12.58 16.68 -27.70
CA VAL A 307 13.56 16.97 -26.65
C VAL A 307 13.14 18.25 -25.93
N VAL A 308 12.86 18.12 -24.64
CA VAL A 308 12.55 19.22 -23.74
C VAL A 308 13.49 19.11 -22.54
N GLU A 309 14.06 20.22 -22.08
CA GLU A 309 14.85 20.23 -20.84
C GLU A 309 13.90 20.24 -19.64
N PRO A 310 14.22 19.51 -18.55
CA PRO A 310 13.39 19.56 -17.35
C PRO A 310 13.53 20.91 -16.63
N GLU A 311 12.44 21.37 -16.00
CA GLU A 311 12.44 22.59 -15.19
C GLU A 311 13.36 22.49 -13.95
N SER A 312 13.57 21.29 -13.43
CA SER A 312 14.55 21.03 -12.37
C SER A 312 15.12 19.62 -12.48
N ASP A 313 16.44 19.48 -12.32
CA ASP A 313 17.16 18.20 -12.40
C ASP A 313 17.63 17.74 -11.01
N THR A 314 16.67 17.60 -10.09
CA THR A 314 16.93 17.25 -8.68
C THR A 314 17.00 15.72 -8.49
N ARG A 315 18.00 15.26 -7.73
CA ARG A 315 18.24 13.83 -7.43
C ARG A 315 17.63 13.44 -6.09
N PHE A 316 17.01 12.27 -6.03
CA PHE A 316 16.55 11.66 -4.78
C PHE A 316 16.90 10.17 -4.75
N LEU A 317 17.35 9.69 -3.59
CA LEU A 317 17.67 8.30 -3.32
C LEU A 317 16.95 7.88 -2.04
N GLU A 318 16.80 6.57 -1.86
CA GLU A 318 16.26 6.01 -0.63
C GLU A 318 17.21 5.06 0.08
N ALA A 319 16.95 4.88 1.37
CA ALA A 319 17.53 3.85 2.22
C ALA A 319 16.46 3.36 3.21
N GLU A 320 16.49 2.07 3.51
CA GLU A 320 15.66 1.46 4.53
C GLU A 320 16.57 0.87 5.61
N PHE A 321 16.22 1.09 6.87
CA PHE A 321 16.93 0.59 8.03
C PHE A 321 15.95 -0.17 8.91
N GLU A 322 16.38 -1.25 9.53
CA GLU A 322 15.59 -2.00 10.49
C GLU A 322 16.15 -1.80 11.90
N THR A 323 15.28 -1.97 12.88
CA THR A 323 15.70 -1.96 14.28
C THR A 323 16.57 -3.15 14.61
N VAL A 324 17.64 -2.91 15.36
CA VAL A 324 18.54 -3.97 15.86
C VAL A 324 18.16 -4.47 17.25
N ALA A 325 17.42 -3.67 18.01
CA ALA A 325 16.91 -4.05 19.33
C ALA A 325 15.62 -3.29 19.65
N THR A 326 14.84 -3.85 20.57
CA THR A 326 13.70 -3.17 21.19
C THR A 326 13.76 -3.27 22.69
N MET A 327 13.13 -2.31 23.37
CA MET A 327 13.00 -2.31 24.82
C MET A 327 11.59 -1.86 25.19
N SER A 328 11.19 -2.24 26.40
CA SER A 328 9.97 -1.74 27.04
C SER A 328 10.29 -1.36 28.46
N ALA A 329 9.65 -0.32 28.97
CA ALA A 329 9.79 0.12 30.35
C ALA A 329 8.44 0.41 30.96
N LEU A 330 8.35 0.22 32.26
CA LEU A 330 7.24 0.63 33.09
C LEU A 330 7.72 1.75 34.02
N ASP A 331 7.24 2.96 33.75
CA ASP A 331 7.72 4.20 34.32
C ASP A 331 9.22 4.43 34.03
N LEU A 332 10.10 4.32 35.03
CA LEU A 332 11.55 4.47 34.85
C LEU A 332 12.30 3.13 34.75
N GLU A 333 11.61 2.01 34.94
CA GLU A 333 12.22 0.68 35.06
C GLU A 333 12.05 -0.11 33.75
N PHE A 334 13.14 -0.57 33.16
CA PHE A 334 13.09 -1.46 32.00
C PHE A 334 12.53 -2.83 32.36
N LEU A 335 11.76 -3.40 31.45
CA LEU A 335 11.12 -4.71 31.57
C LEU A 335 11.96 -5.79 30.88
N GLU A 336 11.80 -7.03 31.33
CA GLU A 336 12.41 -8.20 30.68
C GLU A 336 11.78 -8.50 29.31
N ASP A 337 10.49 -8.18 29.11
CA ASP A 337 9.84 -8.30 27.79
C ASP A 337 10.23 -7.09 26.91
N PRO A 338 10.93 -7.31 25.79
CA PRO A 338 11.42 -6.23 24.96
C PRO A 338 10.34 -5.62 24.06
N SER A 339 9.10 -6.09 24.08
CA SER A 339 8.02 -5.64 23.18
C SER A 339 7.65 -4.16 23.46
N PRO A 340 7.87 -3.23 22.51
CA PRO A 340 7.58 -1.82 22.73
C PRO A 340 6.11 -1.58 23.06
N ALA A 341 5.85 -0.99 24.23
CA ALA A 341 4.52 -0.75 24.73
C ALA A 341 4.28 0.72 25.05
N GLN A 342 3.05 1.18 24.91
CA GLN A 342 2.60 2.50 25.39
C GLN A 342 1.29 2.37 26.16
N GLY A 343 0.96 3.40 26.94
CA GLY A 343 -0.26 3.48 27.74
C GLY A 343 0.03 3.30 29.23
N LYS A 344 -0.94 2.82 29.99
CA LYS A 344 -0.81 2.61 31.45
C LYS A 344 -1.04 1.16 31.82
N ASP A 345 -0.26 0.70 32.80
CA ASP A 345 -0.50 -0.57 33.46
C ASP A 345 -1.75 -0.48 34.34
N ARG A 346 -2.63 -1.48 34.20
CA ARG A 346 -3.94 -1.47 34.87
C ARG A 346 -3.82 -1.65 36.38
N VAL A 347 -2.79 -2.33 36.85
CA VAL A 347 -2.66 -2.72 38.24
C VAL A 347 -1.94 -1.62 39.02
N THR A 348 -0.86 -1.11 38.46
CA THR A 348 0.04 -0.17 39.12
C THR A 348 -0.22 1.28 38.76
N GLY A 349 -0.92 1.55 37.65
CA GLY A 349 -1.11 2.90 37.10
C GLY A 349 0.16 3.51 36.49
N LYS A 350 1.29 2.78 36.52
CA LYS A 350 2.57 3.19 35.93
C LYS A 350 2.46 3.21 34.40
N GLU A 351 3.30 4.03 33.76
CA GLU A 351 3.21 4.30 32.32
C GLU A 351 4.18 3.45 31.52
N TYR A 352 3.71 2.82 30.44
CA TYR A 352 4.57 2.10 29.51
C TYR A 352 5.29 3.07 28.57
N LYS A 353 6.56 2.75 28.29
CA LYS A 353 7.40 3.39 27.28
C LYS A 353 8.08 2.31 26.45
N GLY A 354 7.89 2.35 25.14
CA GLY A 354 8.47 1.40 24.20
C GLY A 354 9.58 2.04 23.39
N TYR A 355 10.62 1.30 23.05
CA TYR A 355 11.81 1.82 22.37
C TYR A 355 12.21 0.91 21.20
N TRP A 356 12.62 1.54 20.11
CA TRP A 356 13.15 0.89 18.91
C TRP A 356 14.53 1.45 18.62
N VAL A 357 15.56 0.62 18.78
CA VAL A 357 16.96 0.98 18.58
C VAL A 357 17.35 0.68 17.13
N PHE A 358 17.91 1.65 16.44
CA PHE A 358 18.47 1.48 15.10
C PHE A 358 19.99 1.37 15.16
N ASP A 359 20.57 0.65 14.21
CA ASP A 359 22.02 0.69 13.99
C ASP A 359 22.43 2.08 13.51
N THR A 360 22.97 2.85 14.45
CA THR A 360 23.38 4.23 14.21
C THR A 360 24.57 4.30 13.26
N GLU A 361 25.46 3.30 13.31
CA GLU A 361 26.67 3.27 12.48
C GLU A 361 26.27 3.06 11.02
N SER A 362 25.42 2.06 10.72
CA SER A 362 24.86 1.85 9.38
C SER A 362 24.14 3.08 8.83
N ILE A 363 23.34 3.76 9.66
CA ILE A 363 22.66 5.01 9.26
C ILE A 363 23.67 6.11 8.95
N GLN A 364 24.69 6.28 9.79
CA GLN A 364 25.72 7.29 9.61
C GLN A 364 26.53 7.01 8.33
N GLU A 365 26.99 5.79 8.11
CA GLU A 365 27.72 5.39 6.91
C GLU A 365 26.94 5.69 5.64
N ARG A 366 25.64 5.39 5.63
CA ARG A 366 24.80 5.57 4.44
C ARG A 366 24.40 7.03 4.18
N LEU A 367 24.23 7.84 5.23
CA LEU A 367 23.62 9.18 5.12
C LEU A 367 24.58 10.34 5.41
N THR A 368 25.85 10.08 5.73
CA THR A 368 26.85 11.14 5.95
C THR A 368 27.07 11.98 4.69
N GLY A 369 27.06 13.31 4.84
CA GLY A 369 27.17 14.26 3.72
C GLY A 369 25.92 14.35 2.85
N LYS A 370 24.85 13.61 3.16
CA LYS A 370 23.57 13.65 2.44
C LYS A 370 22.58 14.59 3.10
N THR A 371 21.74 15.22 2.28
CA THR A 371 20.62 16.03 2.77
C THR A 371 19.38 15.15 2.86
N ILE A 372 18.87 14.93 4.06
CA ILE A 372 17.60 14.20 4.27
C ILE A 372 16.44 15.10 3.85
N VAL A 373 15.60 14.59 2.95
CA VAL A 373 14.45 15.28 2.39
C VAL A 373 13.17 14.89 3.15
N GLY A 374 13.08 13.63 3.55
CA GLY A 374 12.07 13.18 4.52
C GLY A 374 12.19 11.70 4.82
N ALA A 375 11.31 11.22 5.68
CA ALA A 375 11.39 9.86 6.20
C ALA A 375 10.04 9.39 6.76
N LYS A 376 9.86 8.07 6.79
CA LYS A 376 8.73 7.40 7.43
C LYS A 376 9.21 6.24 8.28
N LEU A 377 8.47 5.97 9.35
CA LEU A 377 8.69 4.86 10.28
C LEU A 377 7.52 3.87 10.14
N LEU A 378 7.77 2.65 9.67
CA LEU A 378 6.80 1.58 9.69
C LEU A 378 6.74 0.99 11.08
N LEU A 379 5.55 1.03 11.68
CA LEU A 379 5.24 0.33 12.91
C LEU A 379 4.10 -0.65 12.66
N LYS A 380 4.18 -1.83 13.28
CA LYS A 380 3.10 -2.80 13.33
C LYS A 380 2.65 -3.02 14.76
N ARG A 381 1.33 -3.00 14.97
CA ARG A 381 0.74 -3.28 16.26
C ARG A 381 0.54 -4.78 16.43
N LYS A 382 0.96 -5.33 17.57
CA LYS A 382 0.86 -6.76 17.86
C LYS A 382 -0.61 -7.19 17.98
N PRO A 383 -1.04 -8.29 17.32
CA PRO A 383 -2.39 -8.81 17.47
C PRO A 383 -2.63 -9.30 18.91
N GLY A 384 -3.83 -9.06 19.44
CA GLY A 384 -4.24 -9.54 20.75
C GLY A 384 -3.61 -8.85 21.97
N ALA A 385 -2.72 -7.87 21.77
CA ALA A 385 -2.06 -7.14 22.86
C ALA A 385 -2.67 -5.75 23.10
N GLY A 386 -3.29 -5.60 24.27
CA GLY A 386 -3.88 -4.35 24.75
C GLY A 386 -5.27 -4.03 24.19
N SER A 387 -5.53 -2.75 23.93
CA SER A 387 -6.85 -2.23 23.52
C SER A 387 -7.36 -2.90 22.24
N LYS A 388 -8.66 -3.22 22.15
CA LYS A 388 -9.25 -3.75 20.90
C LYS A 388 -9.55 -2.66 19.87
N LYS A 389 -9.44 -1.39 20.25
CA LYS A 389 -9.69 -0.22 19.40
C LYS A 389 -8.39 0.30 18.77
N ARG A 390 -8.50 1.21 17.81
CA ARG A 390 -7.36 1.99 17.31
C ARG A 390 -6.75 2.82 18.45
N VAL A 391 -5.43 2.85 18.53
CA VAL A 391 -4.68 3.60 19.55
C VAL A 391 -3.76 4.59 18.86
N ASN A 392 -3.80 5.85 19.29
CA ASN A 392 -2.92 6.90 18.80
C ASN A 392 -1.44 6.56 19.08
N VAL A 393 -0.56 6.88 18.15
CA VAL A 393 0.88 6.64 18.25
C VAL A 393 1.59 7.95 18.50
N TYR A 394 2.09 8.13 19.71
CA TYR A 394 2.86 9.30 20.11
C TYR A 394 4.35 8.96 20.08
N LEU A 395 5.09 9.57 19.16
CA LEU A 395 6.50 9.28 18.97
C LEU A 395 7.40 10.27 19.71
N TYR A 396 8.53 9.76 20.17
CA TYR A 396 9.63 10.48 20.80
C TYR A 396 10.95 9.95 20.27
N LEU A 397 12.05 10.67 20.52
CA LEU A 397 13.40 10.13 20.36
C LEU A 397 13.91 9.51 21.67
N HIS A 398 14.94 8.69 21.62
CA HIS A 398 15.69 8.24 22.80
C HIS A 398 17.16 8.05 22.47
N ASN A 399 18.00 7.90 23.50
CA ASN A 399 19.44 7.65 23.40
C ASN A 399 19.88 6.28 23.94
N HIS A 400 18.94 5.46 24.42
CA HIS A 400 19.21 4.09 24.90
C HIS A 400 19.71 3.16 23.80
N THR A 401 20.78 2.41 24.07
CA THR A 401 21.26 1.28 23.28
C THR A 401 20.94 -0.07 23.93
N GLU A 402 20.76 -0.08 25.24
CA GLU A 402 20.52 -1.24 26.11
C GLU A 402 19.58 -0.85 27.26
N PRO A 403 18.89 -1.79 27.93
CA PRO A 403 17.93 -1.51 29.01
C PRO A 403 18.64 -1.16 30.33
N VAL A 404 19.39 -0.07 30.35
CA VAL A 404 20.17 0.39 31.51
C VAL A 404 19.87 1.84 31.87
N GLY A 405 19.88 2.15 33.17
CA GLY A 405 19.55 3.48 33.69
C GLY A 405 18.05 3.80 33.64
N ASP A 406 17.72 5.08 33.82
CA ASP A 406 16.34 5.55 33.84
C ASP A 406 15.73 5.53 32.43
N ALA A 407 14.59 4.85 32.27
CA ALA A 407 13.86 4.76 31.02
C ALA A 407 13.15 6.08 30.65
N ILE A 408 13.94 7.06 30.22
CA ILE A 408 13.48 8.37 29.77
C ILE A 408 13.27 8.42 28.25
N VAL A 409 12.28 9.21 27.83
CA VAL A 409 12.09 9.61 26.42
C VAL A 409 12.64 11.02 26.21
N GLY A 410 13.18 11.27 25.02
CA GLY A 410 13.75 12.54 24.60
C GLY A 410 12.72 13.46 23.93
N GLY A 411 13.17 14.22 22.92
CA GLY A 411 12.33 15.19 22.21
C GLY A 411 11.08 14.56 21.59
N GLY A 412 9.91 15.13 21.88
CA GLY A 412 8.63 14.65 21.38
C GLY A 412 8.41 15.00 19.91
N LEU A 413 8.02 14.00 19.13
CA LEU A 413 7.49 14.17 17.77
C LEU A 413 5.96 14.32 17.80
N GLY A 414 5.28 13.96 18.88
CA GLY A 414 3.82 14.10 19.01
C GLY A 414 3.04 12.96 18.36
N ASN A 415 1.72 13.11 18.22
CA ASN A 415 0.85 12.12 17.58
C ASN A 415 1.15 12.02 16.08
N ARG A 416 1.40 10.81 15.59
CA ARG A 416 1.74 10.54 14.18
C ARG A 416 0.72 9.68 13.43
N GLY A 417 -0.30 9.16 14.11
CA GLY A 417 -1.31 8.29 13.51
C GLY A 417 -2.01 7.44 14.56
N ALA A 418 -2.86 6.50 14.13
CA ALA A 418 -3.51 5.56 15.03
C ALA A 418 -3.57 4.15 14.44
N LEU A 419 -3.19 3.15 15.25
CA LEU A 419 -3.09 1.74 14.83
C LEU A 419 -4.12 0.85 15.55
N ALA A 420 -4.88 0.09 14.76
CA ALA A 420 -5.70 -1.05 15.19
C ALA A 420 -4.81 -2.26 15.49
N PRO A 421 -5.29 -3.25 16.26
CA PRO A 421 -4.57 -4.52 16.42
C PRO A 421 -4.26 -5.18 15.07
N ASP A 422 -3.04 -5.74 14.92
CA ASP A 422 -2.51 -6.35 13.68
C ASP A 422 -2.29 -5.38 12.50
N GLU A 423 -2.55 -4.09 12.68
CA GLU A 423 -2.34 -3.10 11.62
C GLU A 423 -0.88 -2.63 11.57
N SER A 424 -0.40 -2.42 10.35
CA SER A 424 0.87 -1.77 10.08
C SER A 424 0.63 -0.44 9.37
N MET A 425 1.40 0.59 9.71
CA MET A 425 1.29 1.91 9.07
C MET A 425 2.65 2.58 8.99
N TRP A 426 2.91 3.22 7.86
CA TRP A 426 4.05 4.12 7.69
C TRP A 426 3.71 5.49 8.29
N LEU A 427 4.34 5.84 9.40
CA LEU A 427 4.15 7.09 10.11
C LEU A 427 5.19 8.12 9.68
N THR A 428 4.77 9.32 9.32
CA THR A 428 5.70 10.40 8.93
C THR A 428 6.55 10.84 10.11
N VAL A 429 7.88 10.82 9.93
CA VAL A 429 8.87 11.35 10.88
C VAL A 429 9.62 12.51 10.23
N THR A 430 10.32 13.30 11.05
CA THR A 430 10.93 14.55 10.56
C THR A 430 12.35 14.32 10.02
N PRO A 431 12.81 15.08 9.01
CA PRO A 431 14.24 15.10 8.66
C PRO A 431 15.13 15.38 9.86
N ALA A 432 14.71 16.25 10.79
CA ALA A 432 15.45 16.59 12.00
C ALA A 432 15.68 15.37 12.90
N SER A 433 14.65 14.54 13.12
CA SER A 433 14.78 13.32 13.94
C SER A 433 15.75 12.32 13.33
N VAL A 434 15.73 12.15 12.01
CA VAL A 434 16.70 11.28 11.31
C VAL A 434 18.12 11.86 11.38
N ASN A 435 18.28 13.19 11.28
CA ASN A 435 19.59 13.84 11.50
C ASN A 435 20.12 13.60 12.92
N MET A 436 19.25 13.61 13.94
CA MET A 436 19.67 13.30 15.32
C MET A 436 20.17 11.87 15.45
N ILE A 437 19.49 10.91 14.82
CA ILE A 437 19.95 9.51 14.79
C ILE A 437 21.28 9.41 14.04
N ARG A 438 21.35 9.91 12.79
CA ARG A 438 22.57 9.89 11.97
C ARG A 438 23.79 10.47 12.69
N ASN A 439 23.60 11.54 13.46
CA ASN A 439 24.69 12.22 14.17
C ASN A 439 24.96 11.62 15.56
N GLY A 440 24.34 10.49 15.91
CA GLY A 440 24.52 9.80 17.19
C GLY A 440 23.90 10.48 18.41
N MET A 441 23.14 11.56 18.23
CA MET A 441 22.43 12.28 19.30
C MET A 441 21.17 11.54 19.78
N ALA A 442 20.64 10.65 18.94
CA ALA A 442 19.59 9.71 19.28
C ALA A 442 19.98 8.31 18.76
N LYS A 443 19.40 7.27 19.36
CA LYS A 443 19.59 5.87 18.94
C LYS A 443 18.35 5.28 18.26
N GLY A 444 17.22 5.99 18.31
CA GLY A 444 16.02 5.57 17.64
C GLY A 444 14.78 6.30 18.11
N TYR A 445 13.64 5.63 17.97
CA TYR A 445 12.31 6.16 18.27
C TYR A 445 11.70 5.45 19.47
N ALA A 446 10.92 6.18 20.24
CA ALA A 446 10.16 5.66 21.37
C ALA A 446 8.67 5.97 21.20
N VAL A 447 7.83 5.14 21.80
CA VAL A 447 6.38 5.36 21.90
C VAL A 447 5.97 5.55 23.35
N HIS A 448 5.24 6.63 23.62
CA HIS A 448 4.76 6.96 24.97
C HIS A 448 3.52 7.85 24.89
N SER A 449 2.41 7.46 25.52
CA SER A 449 1.18 8.28 25.50
C SER A 449 1.30 9.41 26.55
N PRO A 450 1.30 10.70 26.14
CA PRO A 450 1.37 11.81 27.09
C PRO A 450 0.02 12.11 27.78
N ILE A 451 -1.05 11.38 27.45
CA ILE A 451 -2.39 11.66 27.95
C ILE A 451 -2.53 11.10 29.37
N SER A 452 -2.72 11.99 30.34
CA SER A 452 -3.15 11.66 31.69
C SER A 452 -4.67 11.41 31.69
N GLY A 453 -5.09 10.15 31.69
CA GLY A 453 -6.48 9.75 31.86
C GLY A 453 -6.60 8.31 32.36
N GLU A 454 -7.66 8.00 33.11
CA GLU A 454 -7.91 6.68 33.72
C GLU A 454 -8.31 5.59 32.70
N GLU A 455 -8.47 5.95 31.43
CA GLU A 455 -9.01 5.04 30.43
C GLU A 455 -7.94 4.10 29.86
N LEU A 456 -8.18 2.79 30.03
CA LEU A 456 -7.46 1.66 29.44
C LEU A 456 -7.41 1.67 27.90
N GLU A 457 -8.00 2.67 27.26
CA GLU A 457 -8.13 2.76 25.80
C GLU A 457 -6.79 2.96 25.09
N PHE A 458 -5.73 3.37 25.81
CA PHE A 458 -4.43 3.71 25.23
C PHE A 458 -3.36 2.63 25.34
N TYR A 459 -3.61 1.51 26.03
CA TYR A 459 -2.61 0.45 26.12
C TYR A 459 -2.47 -0.30 24.79
N ALA A 460 -1.25 -0.31 24.24
CA ALA A 460 -0.92 -1.02 23.01
C ALA A 460 0.52 -1.51 23.03
N GLN A 461 0.75 -2.71 22.50
CA GLN A 461 2.09 -3.22 22.20
C GLN A 461 2.30 -3.28 20.69
N SER A 462 3.54 -3.03 20.29
CA SER A 462 3.98 -3.13 18.91
C SER A 462 4.85 -4.36 18.70
N GLU A 463 5.02 -4.75 17.44
CA GLU A 463 5.98 -5.79 17.08
C GLU A 463 7.43 -5.33 17.22
N PHE A 464 8.34 -6.31 17.26
CA PHE A 464 9.77 -6.10 17.42
C PHE A 464 10.37 -5.25 16.29
N VAL A 465 10.10 -5.59 15.03
CA VAL A 465 10.72 -4.88 13.91
C VAL A 465 9.98 -3.58 13.61
N ALA A 466 10.68 -2.46 13.71
CA ALA A 466 10.31 -1.22 13.03
C ALA A 466 11.25 -0.98 11.84
N LYS A 467 10.73 -0.34 10.79
CA LYS A 467 11.52 0.02 9.60
C LYS A 467 11.54 1.52 9.41
N LEU A 468 12.72 2.10 9.23
CA LEU A 468 12.91 3.52 8.92
C LEU A 468 13.25 3.64 7.44
N TRP A 469 12.33 4.22 6.67
CA TRP A 469 12.56 4.59 5.28
C TRP A 469 12.94 6.07 5.18
N VAL A 470 14.05 6.37 4.51
CA VAL A 470 14.61 7.71 4.38
C VAL A 470 14.81 8.05 2.92
N VAL A 471 14.34 9.23 2.51
CA VAL A 471 14.62 9.82 1.20
C VAL A 471 15.62 10.97 1.37
N TYR A 472 16.68 10.98 0.57
CA TYR A 472 17.80 11.92 0.67
C TYR A 472 18.37 12.31 -0.70
N ARG A 473 19.23 13.33 -0.70
CA ARG A 473 20.01 13.78 -1.86
C ARG A 473 21.49 13.91 -1.53
#